data_AF-A0A7C9N9U0-F1
#
_entry.id   AF-A0A7C9N9U0-F1
#
_cell.length_a   1.000
_cell.length_b   1.000
_cell.length_c   1.000
_cell.angle_alpha   90.00
_cell.angle_beta   90.00
_cell.angle_gamma   90.00
#
_symmetry.space_group_name_H-M   'P 1'
#
loop_
_entity.id
_entity.type
_entity.pdbx_description
1 polymer ?
#
loop_
_entity_poly.entity_id
_entity_poly.type
_entity_poly.pdbx_seq_one_letter_code
_entity_poly.pdbx_strand_id
1 'polypeptide(L)'
;MAELTDEQIAREEEFLSGMPRVNLGALFLPPVWGAAHGLWVAILFYPLWLVADNCFYGAFANPSPLSIGLALIVLVSLVAATVVFAVLGQPFAAHWSAARGVTKEQYLRRQRVWAVVSIIVGVAMAAAATYYNLEIRPTLPEL
;
A
#
# COMPACT_ATOMS: atom_id res chain seq x y z
N MET A 1 -19.87 -10.95 -17.03
CA MET A 1 -19.61 -9.56 -16.59
C MET A 1 -20.85 -8.77 -16.97
N ALA A 2 -21.70 -8.39 -16.02
CA ALA A 2 -22.82 -7.50 -16.34
C ALA A 2 -22.23 -6.11 -16.55
N GLU A 3 -22.41 -5.53 -17.75
CA GLU A 3 -22.03 -4.15 -18.01
C GLU A 3 -22.87 -3.23 -17.11
N LEU A 4 -22.20 -2.29 -16.43
CA LEU A 4 -22.88 -1.26 -15.65
C LEU A 4 -23.68 -0.37 -16.59
N THR A 5 -24.88 0.03 -16.18
CA THR A 5 -25.66 0.99 -16.96
C THR A 5 -25.05 2.38 -16.88
N ASP A 6 -25.23 3.22 -17.90
CA ASP A 6 -24.69 4.59 -17.92
C ASP A 6 -25.10 5.41 -16.68
N GLU A 7 -26.33 5.18 -16.18
CA GLU A 7 -26.80 5.80 -14.94
C GLU A 7 -26.01 5.35 -13.69
N GLN A 8 -25.58 4.09 -13.63
CA GLN A 8 -24.77 3.59 -12.52
C GLN A 8 -23.38 4.21 -12.55
N ILE A 9 -22.80 4.36 -13.75
CA ILE A 9 -21.50 5.01 -13.94
C ILE A 9 -21.58 6.49 -13.52
N ALA A 10 -22.61 7.22 -13.98
CA ALA A 10 -22.79 8.62 -13.61
C ALA A 10 -22.95 8.83 -12.09
N ARG A 11 -23.69 7.96 -11.41
CA ARG A 11 -23.82 8.01 -9.94
C ARG A 11 -22.51 7.74 -9.23
N GLU A 12 -21.71 6.79 -9.72
CA GLU A 12 -20.40 6.49 -9.15
C GLU A 12 -19.43 7.65 -9.36
N GLU A 13 -19.41 8.26 -10.55
CA GLU A 13 -18.60 9.44 -10.83
C GLU A 13 -19.00 10.64 -9.97
N GLU A 14 -20.30 10.88 -9.78
CA GLU A 14 -20.81 11.92 -8.89
C GLU A 14 -20.39 11.67 -7.44
N PHE A 15 -20.53 10.42 -6.96
CA PHE A 15 -20.11 10.03 -5.62
C PHE A 15 -18.62 10.30 -5.40
N LEU A 16 -17.78 9.86 -6.35
CA LEU A 16 -16.32 9.97 -6.29
C LEU A 16 -15.78 11.36 -6.63
N SER A 17 -16.60 12.25 -7.21
CA SER A 17 -16.20 13.58 -7.65
C SER A 17 -15.48 14.38 -6.55
N GLY A 18 -14.29 14.91 -6.81
CA GLY A 18 -13.51 15.66 -5.80
C GLY A 18 -12.83 14.80 -4.72
N MET A 19 -12.91 13.47 -4.78
CA MET A 19 -12.02 12.59 -4.00
C MET A 19 -10.68 12.40 -4.73
N PRO A 20 -9.55 12.29 -4.00
CA PRO A 20 -8.27 11.98 -4.63
C PRO A 20 -8.33 10.57 -5.24
N ARG A 21 -7.78 10.40 -6.44
CA ARG A 21 -7.75 9.09 -7.14
C ARG A 21 -6.85 8.08 -6.43
N VAL A 22 -5.78 8.54 -5.80
CA VAL A 22 -4.81 7.71 -5.06
C VAL A 22 -4.97 7.97 -3.58
N ASN A 23 -5.18 6.91 -2.80
CA ASN A 23 -5.20 7.02 -1.35
C ASN A 23 -3.78 6.92 -0.77
N LEU A 24 -3.26 8.02 -0.21
CA LEU A 24 -1.92 8.03 0.39
C LEU A 24 -1.80 7.15 1.64
N GLY A 25 -2.88 7.02 2.42
CA GLY A 25 -2.90 6.10 3.56
C GLY A 25 -2.68 4.65 3.12
N ALA A 26 -3.38 4.24 2.06
CA ALA A 26 -3.27 2.93 1.43
C ALA A 26 -1.93 2.71 0.73
N LEU A 27 -1.33 3.77 0.16
CA LEU A 27 -0.07 3.70 -0.57
C LEU A 27 1.11 3.42 0.36
N PHE A 28 1.17 4.08 1.52
CA PHE A 28 2.32 3.97 2.43
C PHE A 28 2.15 2.90 3.51
N LEU A 29 0.92 2.57 3.88
CA LEU A 29 0.65 1.57 4.91
C LEU A 29 -0.55 0.67 4.54
N PRO A 30 -0.49 -0.03 3.38
CA PRO A 30 -1.58 -0.84 2.84
C PRO A 30 -2.21 -1.83 3.83
N PRO A 31 -1.47 -2.65 4.61
CA PRO A 31 -2.09 -3.64 5.49
C PRO A 31 -2.90 -3.02 6.62
N VAL A 32 -2.38 -1.96 7.24
CA VAL A 32 -3.04 -1.28 8.38
C VAL A 32 -4.21 -0.44 7.88
N TRP A 33 -3.98 0.36 6.84
CA TRP A 33 -5.04 1.17 6.25
C TRP A 33 -6.15 0.29 5.70
N GLY A 34 -5.81 -0.79 4.98
CA GLY A 34 -6.80 -1.71 4.41
C GLY A 34 -7.68 -2.36 5.47
N ALA A 35 -7.07 -2.89 6.55
CA ALA A 35 -7.82 -3.46 7.68
C ALA A 35 -8.79 -2.44 8.31
N ALA A 36 -8.36 -1.18 8.46
CA ALA A 36 -9.20 -0.11 9.01
C ALA A 36 -10.40 0.28 8.12
N HIS A 37 -10.37 -0.06 6.83
CA HIS A 37 -11.40 0.29 5.85
C HIS A 37 -12.10 -0.94 5.26
N GLY A 38 -12.07 -2.08 5.96
CA GLY A 38 -12.79 -3.29 5.57
C GLY A 38 -12.12 -4.15 4.49
N LEU A 39 -10.92 -3.78 4.05
CA LEU A 39 -10.08 -4.53 3.11
C LEU A 39 -9.11 -5.43 3.88
N TRP A 40 -9.63 -6.38 4.64
CA TRP A 40 -8.81 -7.28 5.49
C TRP A 40 -7.75 -8.07 4.69
N VAL A 41 -8.02 -8.34 3.40
CA VAL A 41 -7.10 -9.02 2.48
C VAL A 41 -5.78 -8.25 2.32
N ALA A 42 -5.74 -6.96 2.65
CA ALA A 42 -4.51 -6.17 2.70
C ALA A 42 -3.46 -6.72 3.67
N ILE A 43 -3.82 -7.62 4.59
CA ILE A 43 -2.85 -8.35 5.43
C ILE A 43 -1.81 -9.14 4.60
N LEU A 44 -2.15 -9.53 3.37
CA LEU A 44 -1.24 -10.22 2.44
C LEU A 44 -0.04 -9.35 2.02
N PHE A 45 -0.07 -8.04 2.27
CA PHE A 45 1.12 -7.20 2.09
C PHE A 45 2.26 -7.57 3.03
N TYR A 46 2.01 -8.09 4.24
CA TYR A 46 3.08 -8.48 5.15
C TYR A 46 4.00 -9.58 4.58
N PRO A 47 3.49 -10.74 4.13
CA PRO A 47 4.35 -11.74 3.49
C PRO A 47 4.98 -11.21 2.20
N LEU A 48 4.28 -10.37 1.43
CA LEU A 48 4.85 -9.76 0.22
C LEU A 48 6.03 -8.83 0.54
N TRP A 49 5.92 -8.02 1.60
CA TRP A 49 6.99 -7.18 2.10
C TRP A 49 8.18 -8.00 2.57
N LEU A 50 7.94 -9.13 3.24
CA LEU A 50 9.01 -10.03 3.66
C LEU A 50 9.78 -10.62 2.47
N VAL A 51 9.07 -10.99 1.40
CA VAL A 51 9.71 -11.46 0.15
C VAL A 51 10.57 -10.34 -0.45
N ALA A 52 10.02 -9.14 -0.58
CA ALA A 52 10.73 -7.99 -1.12
C ALA A 52 11.98 -7.65 -0.30
N ASP A 53 11.85 -7.59 1.02
CA ASP A 53 12.95 -7.32 1.94
C ASP A 53 14.11 -8.31 1.76
N ASN A 54 13.80 -9.61 1.64
CA ASN A 54 14.81 -10.64 1.41
C ASN A 54 15.46 -10.56 0.02
N CYS A 55 14.71 -10.19 -1.02
CA CYS A 55 15.26 -9.97 -2.34
C CYS A 55 16.22 -8.77 -2.36
N PHE A 56 15.85 -7.66 -1.71
CA PHE A 56 16.70 -6.48 -1.61
C PHE A 56 17.96 -6.76 -0.80
N TYR A 57 17.81 -7.44 0.34
CA TYR A 57 18.93 -7.90 1.15
C TYR A 57 19.87 -8.80 0.35
N GLY A 58 19.34 -9.78 -0.38
CA GLY A 58 20.15 -10.69 -1.19
C GLY A 58 20.91 -9.98 -2.32
N ALA A 59 20.29 -8.98 -2.96
CA ALA A 59 20.95 -8.15 -3.96
C ALA A 59 22.06 -7.27 -3.37
N PHE A 60 21.90 -6.79 -2.13
CA PHE A 60 22.89 -5.99 -1.43
C PHE A 60 24.06 -6.84 -0.91
N ALA A 61 23.77 -7.91 -0.17
CA ALA A 61 24.78 -8.73 0.50
C ALA A 61 25.57 -9.64 -0.46
N ASN A 62 24.93 -10.12 -1.53
CA ASN A 62 25.55 -11.01 -2.52
C ASN A 62 25.13 -10.58 -3.95
N PRO A 63 25.74 -9.50 -4.48
CA PRO A 63 25.35 -8.95 -5.77
C PRO A 63 25.71 -9.90 -6.91
N SER A 64 24.70 -10.31 -7.67
CA SER A 64 24.81 -11.11 -8.88
C SER A 64 23.77 -10.62 -9.90
N PRO A 65 23.95 -10.87 -11.21
CA PRO A 65 22.95 -10.51 -12.20
C PRO A 65 21.55 -11.06 -11.87
N LEU A 66 21.48 -12.27 -11.31
CA LEU A 66 20.23 -12.90 -10.88
C LEU A 66 19.62 -12.21 -9.65
N SER A 67 20.40 -11.96 -8.59
CA SER A 67 19.87 -11.35 -7.36
C SER A 67 19.41 -9.90 -7.61
N ILE A 68 20.18 -9.14 -8.40
CA ILE A 68 19.81 -7.79 -8.82
C ILE A 68 18.56 -7.82 -9.72
N GLY A 69 18.52 -8.71 -10.72
CA GLY A 69 17.36 -8.85 -11.61
C GLY A 69 16.07 -9.20 -10.86
N LEU A 70 16.12 -10.15 -9.93
CA LEU A 70 14.98 -10.51 -9.08
C LEU A 70 14.55 -9.35 -8.17
N ALA A 71 15.49 -8.66 -7.54
CA ALA A 71 15.19 -7.48 -6.72
C ALA A 71 14.47 -6.38 -7.52
N LEU A 72 14.92 -6.10 -8.76
CA LEU A 72 14.28 -5.12 -9.62
C LEU A 72 12.85 -5.55 -10.03
N ILE A 73 12.66 -6.82 -10.39
CA ILE A 73 11.33 -7.36 -10.71
C ILE A 73 10.39 -7.20 -9.51
N VAL A 74 10.84 -7.62 -8.32
CA VAL A 74 10.04 -7.54 -7.09
C VAL A 74 9.76 -6.09 -6.73
N LEU A 75 10.71 -5.17 -6.89
CA LEU A 75 10.50 -3.74 -6.67
C LEU A 75 9.39 -3.20 -7.57
N VAL A 76 9.49 -3.43 -8.88
CA VAL A 76 8.50 -2.93 -9.85
C VAL A 76 7.13 -3.54 -9.58
N SER A 77 7.06 -4.86 -9.34
CA SER A 77 5.80 -5.54 -9.03
C SER A 77 5.18 -5.04 -7.73
N LEU A 78 5.97 -4.82 -6.68
CA LEU A 78 5.48 -4.32 -5.39
C LEU A 78 4.96 -2.89 -5.53
N VAL A 79 5.69 -2.00 -6.20
CA VAL A 79 5.26 -0.62 -6.45
C VAL A 79 3.96 -0.63 -7.26
N ALA A 80 3.89 -1.39 -8.35
CA ALA A 80 2.69 -1.49 -9.18
C ALA A 80 1.49 -2.02 -8.38
N ALA A 81 1.66 -3.11 -7.64
CA ALA A 81 0.60 -3.69 -6.81
C ALA A 81 0.11 -2.71 -5.74
N THR A 82 1.02 -1.96 -5.11
CA THR A 82 0.68 -0.99 -4.07
C THR A 82 -0.07 0.22 -4.65
N VAL A 83 0.35 0.72 -5.82
CA VAL A 83 -0.36 1.80 -6.52
C VAL A 83 -1.75 1.34 -6.96
N VAL A 84 -1.87 0.15 -7.54
CA VAL A 84 -3.17 -0.43 -7.92
C VAL A 84 -4.07 -0.56 -6.69
N PHE A 85 -3.55 -1.08 -5.58
CA PHE A 85 -4.30 -1.16 -4.32
C PHE A 85 -4.74 0.22 -3.81
N ALA A 86 -3.87 1.23 -3.86
CA ALA A 86 -4.18 2.57 -3.40
C ALA A 86 -5.23 3.30 -4.27
N VAL A 87 -5.31 2.94 -5.56
CA VAL A 87 -6.33 3.46 -6.49
C VAL A 87 -7.65 2.73 -6.32
N LEU A 88 -7.63 1.39 -6.34
CA LEU A 88 -8.85 0.57 -6.26
C LEU A 88 -9.45 0.53 -4.86
N GLY A 89 -8.63 0.66 -3.82
CA GLY A 89 -9.09 0.70 -2.43
C GLY A 89 -9.83 1.98 -2.07
N GLN A 90 -9.56 3.08 -2.75
CA GLN A 90 -10.18 4.38 -2.49
C GLN A 90 -11.72 4.37 -2.63
N PRO A 91 -12.32 3.94 -3.76
CA PRO A 91 -13.77 3.89 -3.89
C PRO A 91 -14.39 2.88 -2.92
N PHE A 92 -13.75 1.73 -2.71
CA PHE A 92 -14.23 0.73 -1.75
C PHE A 92 -14.31 1.29 -0.33
N ALA A 93 -13.25 1.95 0.14
CA ALA A 93 -13.19 2.56 1.47
C ALA A 93 -14.20 3.71 1.62
N ALA A 94 -14.45 4.47 0.56
CA ALA A 94 -15.46 5.52 0.54
C ALA A 94 -16.87 4.94 0.69
N HIS A 95 -17.23 3.91 -0.08
CA HIS A 95 -18.51 3.20 0.05
C HIS A 95 -18.68 2.54 1.41
N TRP A 96 -17.63 1.88 1.91
CA TRP A 96 -17.61 1.24 3.24
C TRP A 96 -17.86 2.25 4.38
N SER A 97 -17.36 3.47 4.22
CA SER A 97 -17.57 4.58 5.18
C SER A 97 -18.97 5.19 5.02
N ALA A 98 -19.43 5.40 3.78
CA ALA A 98 -20.75 5.93 3.49
C ALA A 98 -21.86 4.99 4.01
N ALA A 99 -21.69 3.68 3.87
CA ALA A 99 -22.59 2.66 4.43
C ALA A 99 -22.68 2.71 5.97
N ARG A 100 -21.74 3.36 6.64
CA ARG A 100 -21.73 3.61 8.10
C ARG A 100 -22.20 5.02 8.48
N GLY A 101 -22.77 5.76 7.53
CA GLY A 101 -23.29 7.11 7.76
C GLY A 101 -22.22 8.20 7.85
N VAL A 102 -20.98 7.94 7.41
CA VAL A 102 -19.91 8.94 7.38
C VAL A 102 -20.07 9.83 6.16
N THR A 103 -20.09 11.15 6.36
CA THR A 103 -20.18 12.10 5.24
C THR A 103 -18.86 12.17 4.48
N LYS A 104 -18.90 12.68 3.24
CA LYS A 104 -17.73 12.84 2.38
C LYS A 104 -16.65 13.71 3.01
N GLU A 105 -17.04 14.82 3.63
CA GLU A 105 -16.12 15.75 4.29
C GLU A 105 -15.42 15.09 5.47
N GLN A 106 -16.17 14.31 6.26
CA GLN A 106 -15.63 13.55 7.38
C GLN A 106 -14.66 12.48 6.89
N TYR A 107 -15.01 11.76 5.84
CA TYR A 107 -14.13 10.77 5.21
C TYR A 107 -12.83 11.41 4.73
N LEU A 108 -12.89 12.50 3.97
CA LEU A 108 -11.71 13.19 3.45
C LEU A 108 -10.83 13.75 4.57
N ARG A 109 -11.43 14.29 5.64
CA ARG A 109 -10.68 14.73 6.83
C ARG A 109 -9.92 13.57 7.47
N ARG A 110 -10.56 12.41 7.61
CA ARG A 110 -9.91 11.19 8.12
C ARG A 110 -8.81 10.70 7.18
N GLN A 111 -9.02 10.73 5.87
CA GLN A 111 -7.99 10.32 4.90
C GLN A 111 -6.75 11.20 4.94
N ARG A 112 -6.87 12.49 5.23
CA ARG A 112 -5.69 13.35 5.46
C ARG A 112 -4.89 12.92 6.69
N VAL A 113 -5.57 12.57 7.78
CA VAL A 113 -4.91 12.04 8.98
C VAL A 113 -4.23 10.70 8.68
N TRP A 114 -4.95 9.79 8.01
CA TRP A 114 -4.38 8.52 7.55
C TRP A 114 -3.17 8.70 6.66
N ALA A 115 -3.19 9.66 5.72
CA ALA A 115 -2.04 9.94 4.87
C ALA A 115 -0.81 10.31 5.72
N VAL A 116 -0.95 11.25 6.65
CA VAL A 116 0.15 11.69 7.51
C VAL A 116 0.66 10.53 8.38
N VAL A 117 -0.23 9.81 9.05
CA VAL A 117 0.14 8.70 9.93
C VAL A 117 0.81 7.57 9.14
N SER A 118 0.24 7.16 8.01
CA SER A 118 0.79 6.10 7.17
C SER A 118 2.17 6.46 6.61
N ILE A 119 2.40 7.72 6.22
CA ILE A 119 3.73 8.18 5.77
C ILE A 119 4.74 8.06 6.91
N ILE A 120 4.43 8.57 8.09
CA ILE A 120 5.34 8.55 9.25
C ILE A 120 5.67 7.09 9.62
N VAL A 121 4.64 6.26 9.78
CA VAL A 121 4.80 4.85 10.16
C VAL A 121 5.52 4.06 9.06
N GLY A 122 5.16 4.27 7.79
CA GLY A 122 5.81 3.61 6.66
C GLY A 122 7.30 3.93 6.57
N VAL A 123 7.68 5.19 6.76
CA VAL A 123 9.10 5.60 6.82
C VAL A 123 9.81 4.98 8.02
N ALA A 124 9.19 5.00 9.21
CA ALA A 124 9.77 4.38 10.40
C ALA A 124 9.97 2.87 10.23
N MET A 125 9.00 2.17 9.62
CA MET A 125 9.10 0.73 9.32
C MET A 125 10.22 0.44 8.33
N ALA A 126 10.35 1.23 7.25
CA ALA A 126 11.43 1.08 6.29
C ALA A 126 12.80 1.28 6.96
N ALA A 127 12.95 2.33 7.77
CA ALA A 127 14.18 2.58 8.52
C ALA A 127 14.51 1.44 9.49
N ALA A 128 13.52 0.92 10.23
CA ALA A 128 13.69 -0.20 11.14
C ALA A 128 14.07 -1.49 10.42
N ALA A 129 13.45 -1.79 9.26
CA ALA A 129 13.78 -2.95 8.44
C ALA A 129 15.20 -2.86 7.87
N THR A 130 15.58 -1.68 7.38
CA THR A 130 16.96 -1.42 6.93
C THR A 130 17.96 -1.61 8.05
N TYR A 131 17.72 -1.02 9.23
CA TYR A 131 18.58 -1.18 10.40
C TYR A 131 18.71 -2.64 10.83
N TYR A 132 17.59 -3.37 10.90
CA TYR A 132 17.60 -4.80 11.21
C TYR A 132 18.46 -5.58 10.21
N ASN A 133 18.31 -5.31 8.91
CA ASN A 133 19.05 -6.01 7.88
C ASN A 133 20.54 -5.72 7.89
N LEU A 134 20.97 -4.50 8.24
CA LEU A 134 22.38 -4.11 8.24
C LEU A 134 23.10 -4.47 9.54
N GLU A 135 22.44 -4.32 10.70
CA GLU A 135 23.13 -4.34 12.00
C GLU A 135 22.79 -5.57 12.85
N ILE A 136 21.64 -6.20 12.62
CA ILE A 136 21.15 -7.30 13.48
C ILE A 136 21.21 -8.64 12.74
N ARG A 137 20.94 -8.64 11.44
CA ARG A 137 20.85 -9.88 10.66
C ARG A 137 22.23 -10.57 10.64
N PRO A 138 22.37 -11.80 11.17
CA PRO A 138 23.68 -12.43 11.38
C PRO A 138 24.44 -12.80 10.11
N THR A 139 23.83 -12.66 8.93
CA THR A 139 24.35 -13.17 7.66
C THR A 139 24.94 -12.09 6.78
N LEU A 140 25.10 -10.86 7.28
CA LEU A 140 25.77 -9.79 6.53
C LEU A 140 27.28 -10.09 6.52
N PRO A 141 27.96 -10.13 5.36
CA PRO A 141 29.41 -10.15 5.32
C PRO A 141 29.97 -8.88 5.99
N GLU A 142 31.06 -8.97 6.75
CA GLU A 142 31.75 -7.79 7.25
C GLU A 142 32.20 -6.93 6.05
N LEU A 143 31.84 -5.64 6.05
CA LEU A 143 32.11 -4.66 4.99
C LEU A 143 33.59 -4.30 4.90
#